data_AF-A0A4Y2M0Q1-F1
#
_entry.id   AF-A0A4Y2M0Q1-F1
#
_cell.length_a   1.000
_cell.length_b   1.000
_cell.length_c   1.000
_cell.angle_alpha   90.00
_cell.angle_beta   90.00
_cell.angle_gamma   90.00
#
_symmetry.space_group_name_H-M   'P 1'
#
loop_
_entity.id
_entity.type
_entity.pdbx_description
1 polymer ?
#
loop_
_entity_poly.entity_id
_entity_poly.type
_entity_poly.pdbx_seq_one_letter_code
_entity_poly.pdbx_strand_id
1 'polypeptide(L)'
;MTRENKVLIYTAILRPVLTYACPIWAYAAKSNFIHIDRCQNTILRQITKARWYMRNEDIRHVLNIPPIKEFIKSISEKFFQNLEQIDNAAIKEMDIYTPTPNTKRPRAILL
;
A
#
# COMPACT_ATOMS: atom_id res chain seq x y z
N MET A 1 17.12 -11.28 -18.59
CA MET A 1 16.58 -11.21 -17.22
C MET A 1 15.32 -12.07 -17.14
N THR A 2 15.30 -13.05 -16.23
CA THR A 2 14.15 -13.94 -16.00
C THR A 2 12.97 -13.17 -15.39
N ARG A 3 11.75 -13.73 -15.52
CA ARG A 3 10.53 -13.13 -14.95
C ARG A 3 10.66 -12.97 -13.43
N GLU A 4 11.19 -13.99 -12.77
CA GLU A 4 11.38 -14.03 -11.32
C GLU A 4 12.30 -12.89 -10.83
N ASN A 5 13.42 -12.65 -11.51
CA ASN A 5 14.32 -11.55 -11.15
C ASN A 5 13.63 -10.18 -11.27
N LYS A 6 12.75 -10.01 -12.26
CA LYS A 6 11.97 -8.76 -12.41
C LYS A 6 10.94 -8.59 -11.30
N VAL A 7 10.26 -9.68 -10.93
CA VAL A 7 9.34 -9.68 -9.78
C VAL A 7 10.10 -9.33 -8.51
N LEU A 8 11.28 -9.92 -8.32
CA LEU A 8 12.15 -9.65 -7.17
C LEU A 8 12.55 -8.18 -7.09
N ILE A 9 12.95 -7.56 -8.21
CA ILE A 9 13.23 -6.11 -8.26
C ILE A 9 12.00 -5.29 -7.88
N TYR A 10 10.83 -5.66 -8.40
CA TYR A 10 9.61 -4.96 -8.05
C TYR A 10 9.31 -5.07 -6.55
N THR A 11 9.40 -6.27 -5.97
CA THR A 11 9.11 -6.49 -4.55
C THR A 11 10.14 -5.85 -3.62
N ALA A 12 11.43 -5.88 -3.98
CA ALA A 12 12.53 -5.48 -3.09
C ALA A 12 12.88 -4.00 -3.19
N ILE A 13 12.68 -3.38 -4.37
CA ILE A 13 13.12 -1.99 -4.62
C ILE A 13 11.93 -1.10 -4.91
N LEU A 14 11.17 -1.40 -5.97
CA LEU A 14 10.13 -0.49 -6.46
C LEU A 14 8.95 -0.38 -5.50
N ARG A 15 8.50 -1.50 -4.91
CA ARG A 15 7.37 -1.50 -3.99
C ARG A 15 7.69 -0.69 -2.73
N PRO A 16 8.83 -0.89 -2.03
CA PRO A 16 9.23 -0.01 -0.92
C PRO A 16 9.30 1.47 -1.31
N VAL A 17 9.84 1.81 -2.48
CA VAL A 17 9.88 3.20 -2.96
C VAL A 17 8.48 3.77 -3.15
N LEU A 18 7.53 2.98 -3.66
CA LEU A 18 6.14 3.41 -3.81
C LEU A 18 5.40 3.52 -2.46
N THR A 19 5.82 2.77 -1.44
CA THR A 19 5.10 2.63 -0.17
C THR A 19 5.85 3.20 1.03
N TYR A 20 6.93 3.96 0.84
CA TYR A 20 7.82 4.36 1.94
C TYR A 20 7.10 5.18 3.03
N ALA A 21 6.21 6.09 2.64
CA ALA A 21 5.43 6.94 3.54
C ALA A 21 3.98 6.44 3.74
N CYS A 22 3.73 5.16 3.43
CA CYS A 22 2.42 4.54 3.50
C CYS A 22 1.68 4.76 4.84
N PRO A 23 2.29 4.50 6.04
CA PRO A 23 1.62 4.72 7.31
C PRO A 23 1.15 6.17 7.52
N ILE A 24 1.94 7.12 7.01
CA ILE A 24 1.70 8.56 7.16
C ILE A 24 0.58 9.01 6.21
N TRP A 25 0.57 8.49 4.98
CA TRP A 25 -0.43 8.85 3.97
C TRP A 25 -1.59 7.86 3.89
N ALA A 26 -1.81 7.01 4.90
CA ALA A 26 -3.02 6.19 5.01
C ALA A 26 -4.33 7.04 4.99
N TYR A 27 -4.21 8.36 5.17
CA TYR A 27 -5.25 9.39 5.09
C TYR A 27 -5.36 10.08 3.73
N ALA A 28 -4.56 9.69 2.73
CA ALA A 28 -4.55 10.36 1.45
C ALA A 28 -5.89 10.22 0.71
N ALA A 29 -6.14 11.13 -0.22
CA ALA A 29 -7.34 11.08 -1.05
C ALA A 29 -7.37 9.79 -1.89
N LYS A 30 -8.58 9.27 -2.15
CA LYS A 30 -8.79 8.07 -3.00
C LYS A 30 -8.09 8.19 -4.36
N SER A 31 -8.01 9.39 -4.93
CA SER A 31 -7.31 9.68 -6.18
C SER A 31 -5.83 9.26 -6.13
N ASN A 32 -5.12 9.54 -5.04
CA ASN A 32 -3.71 9.19 -4.89
C ASN A 32 -3.52 7.67 -4.91
N PHE A 33 -4.42 6.91 -4.30
CA PHE A 33 -4.37 5.45 -4.34
C PHE A 33 -4.62 4.90 -5.75
N ILE A 34 -5.49 5.52 -6.54
CA ILE A 34 -5.70 5.15 -7.94
C ILE A 34 -4.40 5.32 -8.75
N HIS A 35 -3.64 6.39 -8.50
CA HIS A 35 -2.35 6.59 -9.15
C HIS A 35 -1.33 5.52 -8.76
N ILE A 36 -1.21 5.18 -7.47
CA ILE A 36 -0.29 4.15 -6.98
C ILE A 36 -0.67 2.76 -7.54
N ASP A 37 -1.97 2.42 -7.54
CA ASP A 37 -2.47 1.18 -8.10
C ASP A 37 -2.20 1.09 -9.60
N ARG A 38 -2.40 2.18 -10.35
CA ARG A 38 -2.04 2.25 -11.77
C ARG A 38 -0.53 2.03 -11.99
N CYS A 39 0.33 2.61 -11.15
CA CYS A 39 1.77 2.38 -11.22
C CYS A 39 2.11 0.90 -10.99
N GLN A 40 1.57 0.27 -9.95
CA GLN A 40 1.75 -1.17 -9.71
C GLN A 40 1.31 -1.98 -10.94
N ASN A 41 0.09 -1.77 -11.41
CA ASN A 41 -0.47 -2.51 -12.54
C ASN A 41 0.39 -2.35 -13.80
N THR A 42 0.86 -1.14 -14.09
CA THR A 42 1.75 -0.88 -15.23
C THR A 42 3.04 -1.69 -15.13
N ILE A 43 3.69 -1.70 -13.96
CA ILE A 43 4.91 -2.47 -13.72
C ILE A 43 4.65 -3.97 -13.89
N LEU A 44 3.60 -4.51 -13.27
CA LEU A 44 3.29 -5.95 -13.34
C LEU A 44 3.00 -6.41 -14.79
N ARG A 45 2.33 -5.57 -15.58
CA ARG A 45 2.09 -5.83 -17.00
C ARG A 45 3.37 -5.80 -17.82
N GLN A 46 4.31 -4.90 -17.52
CA GLN A 46 5.63 -4.88 -18.17
C GLN A 46 6.46 -6.12 -17.82
N ILE A 47 6.39 -6.59 -16.57
CA ILE A 47 7.08 -7.81 -16.12
C ILE A 47 6.55 -9.04 -16.86
N THR A 48 5.23 -9.17 -16.96
CA THR A 48 4.55 -10.33 -17.57
C THR A 48 4.39 -10.23 -19.09
N LYS A 49 4.68 -9.07 -19.68
CA LYS A 49 4.39 -8.76 -21.10
C LYS A 49 2.91 -9.01 -21.45
N ALA A 50 2.01 -8.65 -20.54
CA ALA A 50 0.58 -8.93 -20.67
C ALA A 50 -0.11 -8.14 -21.79
N ARG A 51 -0.98 -8.81 -22.55
CA ARG A 51 -1.80 -8.21 -23.62
C ARG A 51 -2.98 -7.43 -23.05
N TRP A 52 -3.48 -6.43 -23.77
CA TRP A 52 -4.49 -5.47 -23.31
C TRP A 52 -5.77 -6.11 -22.72
N TYR A 53 -6.18 -7.27 -23.21
CA TYR A 53 -7.35 -8.01 -22.76
C TYR A 53 -7.14 -8.81 -21.46
N MET A 54 -5.90 -9.01 -21.01
CA MET A 54 -5.59 -9.72 -19.77
C MET A 54 -5.94 -8.83 -18.57
N ARG A 55 -6.78 -9.33 -17.66
CA ARG A 55 -7.21 -8.57 -16.49
C ARG A 55 -6.04 -8.40 -15.51
N ASN A 56 -5.98 -7.24 -14.86
CA ASN A 56 -4.93 -6.96 -13.87
C ASN A 56 -5.02 -7.87 -12.64
N GLU A 57 -6.23 -8.31 -12.28
CA GLU A 57 -6.47 -9.30 -11.22
C GLU A 57 -5.81 -10.64 -11.52
N ASP A 58 -6.01 -11.17 -12.73
CA ASP A 58 -5.40 -12.44 -13.15
C ASP A 58 -3.86 -12.35 -13.11
N ILE A 59 -3.29 -11.23 -13.55
CA ILE A 59 -1.84 -10.98 -13.51
C ILE A 59 -1.32 -10.97 -12.07
N ARG A 60 -2.02 -10.30 -11.16
CA ARG A 60 -1.66 -10.26 -9.74
C ARG A 60 -1.73 -11.64 -9.09
N HIS A 61 -2.79 -12.40 -9.39
CA HIS A 61 -2.97 -13.76 -8.88
C HIS A 61 -1.84 -14.70 -9.35
N VAL A 62 -1.50 -14.68 -10.65
CA VAL A 62 -0.41 -15.51 -11.20
C VAL A 62 0.95 -15.16 -10.59
N LEU A 63 1.17 -13.89 -10.22
CA LEU A 63 2.42 -13.44 -9.59
C LEU A 63 2.41 -13.55 -8.06
N ASN A 64 1.30 -13.96 -7.43
CA ASN A 64 1.09 -13.93 -5.98
C ASN A 64 1.38 -12.55 -5.35
N ILE A 65 0.92 -11.48 -6.02
CA ILE A 65 1.11 -10.10 -5.57
C ILE A 65 -0.24 -9.51 -5.14
N PRO A 66 -0.40 -9.09 -3.88
CA PRO A 66 -1.63 -8.46 -3.44
C PRO A 66 -1.81 -7.07 -4.08
N PRO A 67 -3.05 -6.57 -4.19
CA PRO A 67 -3.33 -5.18 -4.49
C PRO A 67 -2.52 -4.24 -3.58
N ILE A 68 -1.97 -3.17 -4.15
CA ILE A 68 -1.12 -2.25 -3.37
C ILE A 68 -1.86 -1.63 -2.18
N LYS A 69 -3.18 -1.46 -2.30
CA LYS A 69 -4.04 -0.94 -1.24
C LYS A 69 -4.07 -1.87 -0.01
N GLU A 70 -4.15 -3.19 -0.23
CA GLU A 70 -4.13 -4.17 0.87
C GLU A 70 -2.76 -4.21 1.55
N PHE A 71 -1.69 -4.14 0.75
CA PHE A 71 -0.34 -4.06 1.28
C PHE A 71 -0.15 -2.81 2.14
N ILE A 72 -0.61 -1.65 1.65
CA ILE A 72 -0.61 -0.37 2.38
C ILE A 72 -1.40 -0.46 3.69
N LYS A 73 -2.59 -1.08 3.64
CA LYS A 73 -3.42 -1.32 4.83
C LYS A 73 -2.67 -2.13 5.87
N SER A 74 -2.09 -3.27 5.47
CA SER A 74 -1.35 -4.16 6.37
C SER A 74 -0.13 -3.49 7.03
N ILE A 75 0.57 -2.62 6.29
CA ILE A 75 1.70 -1.83 6.82
C ILE A 75 1.21 -0.80 7.84
N SER A 76 0.11 -0.12 7.51
CA SER A 76 -0.45 0.93 8.36
C SER A 76 -0.97 0.35 9.68
N GLU A 77 -1.69 -0.78 9.62
CA GLU A 77 -2.17 -1.50 10.81
C GLU A 77 -1.02 -1.93 11.70
N LYS A 78 0.02 -2.55 11.14
CA LYS A 78 1.23 -2.93 11.90
C LYS A 78 1.90 -1.72 12.55
N PHE A 79 1.99 -0.60 11.84
CA PHE A 79 2.58 0.62 12.37
C PHE A 79 1.80 1.16 13.59
N PHE A 80 0.47 1.26 13.48
CA PHE A 80 -0.35 1.77 14.60
C PHE A 80 -0.42 0.78 15.78
N GLN A 81 -0.47 -0.53 15.53
CA GLN A 81 -0.37 -1.54 16.59
C GLN A 81 0.96 -1.45 17.34
N ASN A 82 2.07 -1.24 16.61
CA ASN A 82 3.37 -1.07 17.23
C ASN A 82 3.45 0.23 18.06
N LEU A 83 2.78 1.32 17.64
CA LEU A 83 2.76 2.57 18.41
C LEU A 83 2.13 2.38 19.79
N GLU A 84 1.10 1.54 19.92
CA GLU A 84 0.47 1.23 21.22
C GLU A 84 1.39 0.44 22.16
N GLN A 85 2.32 -0.34 21.61
CA GLN A 85 3.26 -1.18 22.38
C GLN A 85 4.51 -0.41 22.84
N ILE A 86 4.78 0.78 22.30
CA ILE A 86 6.01 1.52 22.59
C ILE A 86 5.89 2.26 23.93
N ASP A 87 6.84 2.02 24.82
CA ASP A 87 6.99 2.72 26.11
C ASP A 87 7.64 4.11 25.95
N ASN A 88 7.10 4.94 25.06
CA ASN A 88 7.53 6.32 24.89
C ASN A 88 6.44 7.26 25.38
N ALA A 89 6.76 8.09 26.39
CA ALA A 89 5.84 9.05 26.98
C ALA A 89 5.24 10.00 25.94
N ALA A 90 6.05 10.51 25.01
CA ALA A 90 5.59 11.46 23.99
C ALA A 90 4.59 10.83 23.00
N ILE A 91 4.66 9.52 22.77
CA ILE A 91 3.70 8.79 21.91
C ILE A 91 2.41 8.53 22.70
N LYS A 92 2.51 8.20 23.98
CA LYS A 92 1.35 7.97 24.86
C LYS A 92 0.54 9.25 25.11
N GLU A 93 1.19 10.42 25.04
CA GLU A 93 0.54 11.73 25.10
C GLU A 93 -0.16 12.12 23.79
N MET A 94 0.07 11.42 22.67
CA MET A 94 -0.63 11.72 21.42
C MET A 94 -2.11 11.29 21.49
N ASP A 95 -2.99 12.16 20.96
CA ASP A 95 -4.40 11.83 20.84
C ASP A 95 -4.64 10.60 19.96
N ILE A 96 -5.43 9.66 20.48
CA ILE A 96 -5.86 8.50 19.71
C ILE A 96 -6.85 8.97 18.65
N TYR A 97 -6.50 8.70 17.39
CA TYR A 97 -7.38 9.02 16.27
C TYR A 97 -8.67 8.19 16.33
N THR A 98 -9.80 8.85 16.59
CA THR A 98 -11.14 8.27 16.56
C THR A 98 -11.96 8.91 15.44
N PRO A 99 -12.22 8.22 14.32
CA PRO A 99 -12.94 8.81 13.20
C PRO A 99 -14.41 9.07 13.59
N THR A 100 -14.80 10.34 13.68
CA THR A 100 -16.20 10.75 13.74
C THR A 100 -16.69 11.13 12.33
N PRO A 101 -18.02 11.08 12.04
CA PRO A 101 -18.56 11.45 10.73
C PRO A 101 -18.16 12.86 10.25
N ASN A 102 -17.86 13.76 11.20
CA ASN A 102 -17.47 15.15 10.94
C ASN A 102 -15.95 15.37 10.84
N THR A 103 -15.15 14.29 10.86
CA THR A 103 -13.69 14.40 10.80
C THR A 103 -13.26 14.91 9.42
N LYS A 104 -12.60 16.08 9.36
CA LYS A 104 -11.96 16.54 8.13
C LYS A 104 -10.87 15.55 7.75
N ARG A 105 -11.10 14.80 6.64
CA ARG A 105 -10.19 13.79 6.05
C ARG A 105 -10.09 12.50 6.90
N PRO A 106 -11.12 11.63 6.88
CA PRO A 106 -11.07 10.38 7.61
C PRO A 106 -10.02 9.41 7.02
N ARG A 107 -9.48 8.49 7.84
CA ARG A 107 -8.56 7.42 7.40
C ARG A 107 -9.24 6.50 6.38
N ALA A 108 -9.15 6.83 5.08
CA ALA A 108 -9.88 6.14 4.02
C ALA A 108 -9.42 4.70 3.72
N ILE A 109 -8.24 4.29 4.21
CA ILE A 109 -7.71 2.91 4.07
C ILE A 109 -8.10 2.00 5.23
N LEU A 110 -8.27 2.57 6.43
CA LEU A 110 -8.61 1.80 7.63
C LEU A 110 -10.12 1.70 7.86
N LEU A 111 -10.92 2.48 7.12
CA LEU A 111 -12.35 2.25 6.90
C LEU A 111 -12.54 1.20 5.79
#